data_AF-A0AAW4PHD0-F1
#
_entry.id   AF-A0AAW4PHD0-F1
#
_cell.length_a   1.000
_cell.length_b   1.000
_cell.length_c   1.000
_cell.angle_alpha   90.00
_cell.angle_beta   90.00
_cell.angle_gamma   90.00
#
_symmetry.space_group_name_H-M   'P 1'
#
loop_
_entity.id
_entity.type
_entity.pdbx_description
1 polymer ?
#
loop_
_entity_poly.entity_id
_entity_poly.type
_entity_poly.pdbx_seq_one_letter_code
_entity_poly.pdbx_strand_id
1 'polypeptide(L)'
;MTEKKEGGIGDFTRQDLRKATKFVEGDYNGINPRSFYRKLKRAVEEIQDPRGFKYQTEGTQAADLSIESEDVGQKTGTVKGRLKADSDWLEVGDGELEYRPYGPHGAASIVAGIVMLVLGISGAGILWTILGLAGVGGGIYGYTRRETDTFPIIQQDVIRVLITGEVSERTTEGEHETRTDIFANMSVVFSGDVFVAVDTGGLEELEWTFRREIVNQVKRWHNQVVESEREELQIEEGFIWQLKGLGDRDVKEHRGVIEGAQSVLIRDAPFEYRVAYTDLLEEQLTPEMQENLRTHETELMAELEELAEDVDVYVEREGLQHTSRLEGSSGDPNPQLNSE
;
A
#
# COMPACT_ATOMS: atom_id res chain seq x y z
N MET A 1 -2.81 30.01 2.39
CA MET A 1 -1.92 29.60 3.50
C MET A 1 -1.73 28.11 3.35
N THR A 2 -0.59 27.70 2.81
CA THR A 2 -0.23 26.31 2.61
C THR A 2 0.30 25.78 3.93
N GLU A 3 -0.47 24.94 4.60
CA GLU A 3 0.02 24.16 5.73
C GLU A 3 1.20 23.32 5.26
N LYS A 4 2.31 23.53 5.93
CA LYS A 4 3.53 22.75 5.80
C LYS A 4 3.18 21.37 6.35
N LYS A 5 3.06 20.35 5.51
CA LYS A 5 3.03 18.94 5.94
C LYS A 5 4.38 18.65 6.62
N GLU A 6 4.44 18.88 7.93
CA GLU A 6 5.50 18.32 8.77
C GLU A 6 5.31 16.81 8.78
N GLY A 7 6.41 16.07 8.64
CA GLY A 7 6.44 14.62 8.36
C GLY A 7 5.84 13.75 9.45
N GLY A 8 4.52 13.75 9.56
CA GLY A 8 3.72 12.76 10.28
C GLY A 8 3.10 11.75 9.31
N ILE A 9 2.78 10.57 9.84
CA ILE A 9 2.00 9.54 9.14
C ILE A 9 0.69 10.16 8.61
N GLY A 10 0.33 9.86 7.36
CA GLY A 10 -0.88 10.39 6.72
C GLY A 10 -2.14 10.25 7.59
N ASP A 11 -3.00 11.27 7.57
CA ASP A 11 -4.23 11.27 8.38
C ASP A 11 -5.23 10.22 7.89
N PHE A 12 -5.26 9.05 8.52
CA PHE A 12 -6.37 8.10 8.41
C PHE A 12 -7.32 8.20 9.61
N THR A 13 -8.59 7.90 9.37
CA THR A 13 -9.67 7.91 10.36
C THR A 13 -10.12 6.49 10.71
N ARG A 14 -10.88 6.35 11.80
CA ARG A 14 -11.47 5.05 12.20
C ARG A 14 -12.38 4.47 11.11
N GLN A 15 -13.07 5.31 10.36
CA GLN A 15 -13.92 4.86 9.26
C GLN A 15 -13.10 4.31 8.10
N ASP A 16 -11.92 4.88 7.82
CA ASP A 16 -11.04 4.40 6.77
C ASP A 16 -10.45 3.03 7.14
N LEU A 17 -10.01 2.86 8.39
CA LEU A 17 -9.45 1.60 8.88
C LEU A 17 -10.49 0.45 8.90
N ARG A 18 -11.76 0.77 9.13
CA ARG A 18 -12.84 -0.23 9.08
C ARG A 18 -13.19 -0.69 7.67
N LYS A 19 -12.73 0.03 6.64
CA LYS A 19 -12.89 -0.39 5.25
C LYS A 19 -11.79 -1.37 4.82
N ALA A 20 -10.66 -1.40 5.55
CA ALA A 20 -9.52 -2.28 5.30
C ALA A 20 -9.92 -3.74 5.08
N THR A 21 -9.09 -4.46 4.34
CA THR A 21 -9.31 -5.89 4.06
C THR A 21 -9.50 -6.67 5.35
N LYS A 22 -8.72 -6.33 6.39
CA LYS A 22 -8.78 -6.91 7.73
C LYS A 22 -8.75 -5.80 8.79
N PHE A 23 -9.55 -5.94 9.84
CA PHE A 23 -9.51 -5.02 10.99
C PHE A 23 -9.82 -5.72 12.31
N VAL A 24 -9.20 -5.23 13.39
CA VAL A 24 -9.41 -5.65 14.78
C VAL A 24 -9.54 -4.41 15.66
N GLU A 25 -10.46 -4.39 16.62
CA GLU A 25 -10.61 -3.29 17.57
C GLU A 25 -10.45 -3.80 19.02
N GLY A 26 -9.76 -3.03 19.85
CA GLY A 26 -9.57 -3.31 21.27
C GLY A 26 -9.72 -2.05 22.12
N ASP A 27 -10.29 -2.21 23.32
CA ASP A 27 -10.45 -1.12 24.28
C ASP A 27 -9.57 -1.38 25.53
N TYR A 28 -8.68 -0.43 25.81
CA TYR A 28 -7.62 -0.54 26.81
C TYR A 28 -7.77 0.53 27.87
N ASN A 29 -7.77 0.15 29.16
CA ASN A 29 -8.03 1.07 30.26
C ASN A 29 -6.85 1.20 31.21
N GLY A 30 -6.65 2.40 31.76
CA GLY A 30 -5.72 2.65 32.86
C GLY A 30 -4.24 2.49 32.52
N ILE A 31 -3.85 2.61 31.25
CA ILE A 31 -2.47 2.43 30.82
C ILE A 31 -1.83 3.75 30.38
N ASN A 32 -0.51 3.85 30.53
CA ASN A 32 0.22 5.01 30.01
C ASN A 32 0.26 4.98 28.47
N PRO A 33 -0.28 5.99 27.78
CA PRO A 33 -0.38 5.98 26.32
C PRO A 33 1.00 5.97 25.62
N ARG A 34 2.03 6.55 26.26
CA ARG A 34 3.40 6.57 25.70
C ARG A 34 4.06 5.20 25.78
N SER A 35 3.89 4.50 26.90
CA SER A 35 4.39 3.13 27.07
C SER A 35 3.68 2.16 26.14
N PHE A 36 2.35 2.28 26.06
CA PHE A 36 1.52 1.51 25.13
C PHE A 36 1.99 1.68 23.68
N TYR A 37 2.11 2.92 23.20
CA TYR A 37 2.55 3.19 21.82
C TYR A 37 3.92 2.58 21.52
N ARG A 38 4.87 2.68 22.46
CA ARG A 38 6.21 2.10 22.29
C ARG A 38 6.18 0.57 22.25
N LYS A 39 5.36 -0.08 23.09
CA LYS A 39 5.21 -1.54 23.09
C LYS A 39 4.54 -2.01 21.80
N LEU A 40 3.50 -1.31 21.36
CA LEU A 40 2.83 -1.56 20.08
C LEU A 40 3.80 -1.43 18.90
N LYS A 41 4.51 -0.31 18.80
CA LYS A 41 5.52 -0.08 17.75
C LYS A 41 6.53 -1.23 17.69
N ARG A 42 7.03 -1.62 18.85
CA ARG A 42 8.00 -2.71 18.97
C ARG A 42 7.41 -4.06 18.57
N ALA A 43 6.17 -4.35 18.96
CA ALA A 43 5.51 -5.60 18.60
C ALA A 43 5.34 -5.73 17.08
N VAL A 44 4.94 -4.65 16.40
CA VAL A 44 4.86 -4.62 14.92
C VAL A 44 6.23 -4.84 14.27
N GLU A 45 7.28 -4.19 14.79
CA GLU A 45 8.66 -4.35 14.30
C GLU A 45 9.25 -5.74 14.61
N GLU A 46 8.71 -6.47 15.59
CA GLU A 46 9.17 -7.80 16.00
C GLU A 46 8.51 -8.93 15.20
N ILE A 47 7.50 -8.65 14.37
CA ILE A 47 6.92 -9.63 13.46
C ILE A 47 7.98 -10.07 12.44
N GLN A 48 8.19 -11.39 12.35
CA GLN A 48 9.23 -11.99 11.52
C GLN A 48 8.65 -12.85 10.40
N ASP A 49 9.30 -12.77 9.24
CA ASP A 49 9.17 -13.73 8.16
C ASP A 49 10.46 -14.60 8.09
N PRO A 50 10.53 -15.62 7.22
CA PRO A 50 11.75 -16.43 7.06
C PRO A 50 13.01 -15.64 6.65
N ARG A 51 12.88 -14.37 6.21
CA ARG A 51 13.98 -13.51 5.76
C ARG A 51 14.39 -12.48 6.81
N GLY A 52 13.63 -12.32 7.89
CA GLY A 52 13.98 -11.46 9.02
C GLY A 52 12.77 -10.69 9.54
N PHE A 53 12.97 -9.41 9.88
CA PHE A 53 11.88 -8.53 10.31
C PHE A 53 11.02 -8.15 9.10
N LYS A 54 9.71 -8.41 9.19
CA LYS A 54 8.78 -8.24 8.06
C LYS A 54 8.43 -6.78 7.81
N TYR A 55 8.25 -5.99 8.87
CA TYR A 55 7.71 -4.63 8.78
C TYR A 55 8.72 -3.56 9.19
N GLN A 56 8.65 -2.42 8.49
CA GLN A 56 9.33 -1.19 8.87
C GLN A 56 8.30 -0.12 9.24
N THR A 57 8.43 0.47 10.44
CA THR A 57 7.53 1.54 10.88
C THR A 57 7.93 2.91 10.32
N GLU A 58 6.93 3.69 9.93
CA GLU A 58 7.11 5.09 9.55
C GLU A 58 7.00 6.01 10.78
N GLY A 59 7.70 7.15 10.75
CA GLY A 59 7.52 8.22 11.72
C GLY A 59 8.25 8.06 13.07
N THR A 60 7.90 8.94 14.01
CA THR A 60 8.44 8.95 15.37
C THR A 60 7.33 9.22 16.37
N GLN A 61 7.45 8.65 17.57
CA GLN A 61 6.45 8.83 18.64
C GLN A 61 6.08 10.31 18.90
N ALA A 62 7.03 11.24 18.78
CA ALA A 62 6.78 12.65 19.02
C ALA A 62 5.90 13.31 17.95
N ALA A 63 5.94 12.81 16.72
CA ALA A 63 5.11 13.28 15.61
C ALA A 63 3.77 12.54 15.56
N ASP A 64 3.77 11.26 15.95
CA ASP A 64 2.65 10.36 15.68
C ASP A 64 1.70 10.17 16.87
N LEU A 65 2.09 10.60 18.08
CA LEU A 65 1.27 10.56 19.30
C LEU A 65 1.06 11.98 19.85
N SER A 66 -0.17 12.48 19.75
CA SER A 66 -0.63 13.71 20.39
C SER A 66 -1.33 13.40 21.72
N ILE A 67 -0.98 14.14 22.77
CA ILE A 67 -1.66 14.14 24.06
C ILE A 67 -1.98 15.60 24.37
N GLU A 68 -3.26 15.96 24.30
CA GLU A 68 -3.75 17.32 24.51
C GLU A 68 -4.47 17.37 25.84
N SER A 69 -3.99 18.22 26.77
CA SER A 69 -4.73 18.49 28.02
C SER A 69 -5.91 19.41 27.72
N GLU A 70 -7.09 19.10 28.27
CA GLU A 70 -8.21 20.03 28.28
C GLU A 70 -8.01 21.13 29.34
N ASP A 71 -8.82 22.19 29.27
CA ASP A 71 -8.65 23.49 29.93
C ASP A 71 -8.24 23.48 31.42
N VAL A 72 -7.64 24.60 31.83
CA VAL A 72 -7.14 24.90 33.19
C VAL A 72 -8.18 24.57 34.27
N GLY A 73 -7.96 23.46 34.97
CA GLY A 73 -8.79 23.01 36.11
C GLY A 73 -9.29 21.57 36.00
N GLN A 74 -9.23 20.95 34.81
CA GLN A 74 -9.55 19.54 34.63
C GLN A 74 -8.26 18.73 34.42
N LYS A 75 -8.10 17.65 35.19
CA LYS A 75 -6.99 16.70 35.04
C LYS A 75 -7.29 15.68 33.94
N THR A 76 -7.87 16.14 32.84
CA THR A 76 -8.35 15.33 31.73
C THR A 76 -7.86 15.87 30.40
N GLY A 77 -7.67 15.00 29.43
CA GLY A 77 -7.17 15.31 28.11
C GLY A 77 -7.59 14.27 27.09
N THR A 78 -7.17 14.45 25.84
CA THR A 78 -7.38 13.48 24.76
C THR A 78 -6.05 12.92 24.28
N VAL A 79 -6.06 11.66 23.85
CA VAL A 79 -4.91 11.03 23.19
C VAL A 79 -5.30 10.60 21.78
N LYS A 80 -4.43 10.92 20.83
CA LYS A 80 -4.53 10.45 19.45
C LYS A 80 -3.17 9.97 18.98
N GLY A 81 -3.07 8.70 18.63
CA GLY A 81 -1.85 8.07 18.14
C GLY A 81 -2.06 7.42 16.78
N ARG A 82 -1.07 7.46 15.90
CA ARG A 82 -1.06 6.71 14.64
C ARG A 82 0.22 5.89 14.49
N LEU A 83 0.09 4.71 13.92
CA LEU A 83 1.22 3.89 13.53
C LEU A 83 0.94 3.36 12.12
N LYS A 84 1.96 3.39 11.27
CA LYS A 84 1.96 2.77 9.95
C LYS A 84 3.23 1.98 9.82
N ALA A 85 3.10 0.75 9.36
CA ALA A 85 4.22 -0.11 9.08
C ALA A 85 3.99 -0.80 7.74
N ASP A 86 5.01 -0.78 6.89
CA ASP A 86 4.96 -1.35 5.55
C ASP A 86 5.96 -2.52 5.48
N SER A 87 5.58 -3.60 4.80
CA SER A 87 6.52 -4.68 4.47
C SER A 87 7.37 -4.31 3.25
N ASP A 88 8.42 -5.09 3.01
CA ASP A 88 9.07 -5.08 1.69
C ASP A 88 8.11 -5.57 0.60
N TRP A 89 8.37 -5.16 -0.64
CA TRP A 89 7.65 -5.66 -1.81
C TRP A 89 8.09 -7.08 -2.14
N LEU A 90 7.12 -8.00 -2.19
CA LEU A 90 7.33 -9.43 -2.36
C LEU A 90 6.75 -9.90 -3.66
N GLU A 91 7.48 -10.73 -4.41
CA GLU A 91 6.95 -11.36 -5.60
C GLU A 91 5.84 -12.36 -5.22
N VAL A 92 4.66 -12.18 -5.83
CA VAL A 92 3.53 -13.09 -5.69
C VAL A 92 3.54 -14.12 -6.82
N GLY A 93 3.91 -13.66 -8.01
CA GLY A 93 3.91 -14.45 -9.22
C GLY A 93 3.84 -13.58 -10.47
N ASP A 94 3.32 -14.16 -11.55
CA ASP A 94 3.25 -13.58 -12.87
C ASP A 94 1.80 -13.38 -13.34
N GLY A 95 1.50 -12.20 -13.87
CA GLY A 95 0.30 -11.93 -14.65
C GLY A 95 0.51 -12.23 -16.13
N GLU A 96 -0.57 -12.49 -16.87
CA GLU A 96 -0.52 -12.73 -18.32
C GLU A 96 -1.11 -11.55 -19.10
N LEU A 97 -0.48 -11.19 -20.23
CA LEU A 97 -1.01 -10.15 -21.12
C LEU A 97 -0.80 -10.50 -22.59
N GLU A 98 -1.87 -10.37 -23.37
CA GLU A 98 -1.82 -10.52 -24.83
C GLU A 98 -1.28 -9.23 -25.48
N TYR A 99 -0.27 -9.36 -26.32
CA TYR A 99 0.35 -8.24 -27.02
C TYR A 99 0.71 -8.57 -28.48
N ARG A 100 1.18 -7.56 -29.22
CA ARG A 100 1.55 -7.69 -30.63
C ARG A 100 3.06 -7.50 -30.80
N PRO A 101 3.88 -8.58 -30.75
CA PRO A 101 5.34 -8.46 -30.84
C PRO A 101 5.81 -7.82 -32.14
N TYR A 102 5.13 -8.15 -33.24
CA TYR A 102 5.45 -7.60 -34.56
C TYR A 102 4.58 -6.40 -34.94
N GLY A 103 3.73 -5.89 -34.04
CA GLY A 103 2.79 -4.80 -34.30
C GLY A 103 3.44 -3.57 -34.94
N PRO A 104 4.53 -3.02 -34.35
CA PRO A 104 5.20 -1.84 -34.88
C PRO A 104 5.86 -2.07 -36.23
N HIS A 105 6.47 -3.25 -36.42
CA HIS A 105 7.16 -3.61 -37.66
C HIS A 105 6.14 -3.89 -38.78
N GLY A 106 5.02 -4.53 -38.44
CA GLY A 106 3.90 -4.77 -39.34
C GLY A 106 3.25 -3.47 -39.79
N ALA A 107 3.02 -2.53 -38.88
CA ALA A 107 2.49 -1.21 -39.20
C ALA A 107 3.43 -0.44 -40.15
N ALA A 108 4.74 -0.42 -39.88
CA ALA A 108 5.71 0.20 -40.79
C ALA A 108 5.75 -0.48 -42.16
N SER A 109 5.70 -1.82 -42.21
CA SER A 109 5.69 -2.59 -43.46
C SER A 109 4.45 -2.29 -44.31
N ILE A 110 3.29 -2.07 -43.69
CA ILE A 110 2.08 -1.63 -44.39
C ILE A 110 2.30 -0.27 -45.05
N VAL A 111 2.82 0.73 -44.29
CA VAL A 111 3.06 2.08 -44.83
C VAL A 111 4.07 2.03 -45.99
N ALA A 112 5.21 1.35 -45.79
CA ALA A 112 6.22 1.20 -46.82
C ALA A 112 5.69 0.46 -48.05
N GLY A 113 4.90 -0.59 -47.84
CA GLY A 113 4.25 -1.36 -48.90
C GLY A 113 3.29 -0.53 -49.73
N ILE A 114 2.45 0.31 -49.10
CA ILE A 114 1.56 1.24 -49.80
C ILE A 114 2.35 2.23 -50.65
N VAL A 115 3.45 2.80 -50.13
CA VAL A 115 4.32 3.70 -50.90
C VAL A 115 4.90 3.00 -52.12
N MET A 116 5.40 1.76 -51.96
CA MET A 116 5.94 0.98 -53.09
C MET A 116 4.86 0.62 -54.12
N LEU A 117 3.64 0.31 -53.69
CA LEU A 117 2.51 0.08 -54.59
C LEU A 117 2.21 1.31 -55.45
N VAL A 118 2.16 2.50 -54.84
CA VAL A 118 1.91 3.76 -55.54
C VAL A 118 3.02 4.03 -56.56
N LEU A 119 4.29 3.80 -56.20
CA LEU A 119 5.42 3.92 -57.13
C LEU A 119 5.31 2.93 -58.30
N GLY A 120 4.93 1.68 -58.04
CA GLY A 120 4.74 0.66 -59.06
C GLY A 120 3.64 1.03 -60.07
N ILE A 121 2.47 1.47 -59.57
CA ILE A 121 1.32 1.86 -60.40
C ILE A 121 1.60 3.13 -61.22
N SER A 122 2.40 4.06 -60.67
CA SER A 122 2.80 5.30 -61.37
C SER A 122 3.89 5.11 -62.43
N GLY A 123 4.33 3.87 -62.68
CA GLY A 123 5.21 3.52 -63.80
C GLY A 123 6.65 3.18 -63.42
N ALA A 124 6.99 3.07 -62.13
CA ALA A 124 8.34 2.66 -61.71
C ALA A 124 8.65 1.18 -62.01
N GLY A 125 7.65 0.37 -62.40
CA GLY A 125 7.81 -1.01 -62.87
C GLY A 125 7.16 -2.06 -61.97
N ILE A 126 6.90 -3.24 -62.54
CA ILE A 126 6.14 -4.33 -61.89
C ILE A 126 6.79 -4.87 -60.61
N LEU A 127 8.12 -4.77 -60.49
CA LEU A 127 8.85 -5.18 -59.28
C LEU A 127 8.40 -4.40 -58.05
N TRP A 128 8.19 -3.08 -58.17
CA TRP A 128 7.71 -2.25 -57.07
C TRP A 128 6.29 -2.60 -56.66
N THR A 129 5.43 -2.97 -57.62
CA THR A 129 4.09 -3.46 -57.33
C THR A 129 4.13 -4.77 -56.54
N ILE A 130 4.99 -5.73 -56.94
CA ILE A 130 5.13 -7.01 -56.23
C ILE A 130 5.67 -6.80 -54.82
N LEU A 131 6.73 -5.98 -54.67
CA LEU A 131 7.29 -5.64 -53.35
C LEU A 131 6.26 -4.93 -52.46
N GLY A 132 5.47 -4.03 -53.04
CA GLY A 132 4.39 -3.35 -52.34
C GLY A 132 3.31 -4.32 -51.83
N LEU A 133 2.86 -5.26 -52.68
CA LEU A 133 1.89 -6.29 -52.27
C LEU A 133 2.46 -7.20 -51.18
N ALA A 134 3.72 -7.62 -51.31
CA ALA A 134 4.39 -8.45 -50.31
C ALA A 134 4.56 -7.69 -48.97
N GLY A 135 4.96 -6.41 -49.02
CA GLY A 135 5.11 -5.56 -47.83
C GLY A 135 3.79 -5.31 -47.12
N VAL A 136 2.70 -5.05 -47.86
CA VAL A 136 1.36 -4.92 -47.26
C VAL A 136 0.89 -6.25 -46.69
N GLY A 137 1.00 -7.35 -47.43
CA GLY A 137 0.55 -8.67 -46.98
C GLY A 137 1.30 -9.16 -45.74
N GLY A 138 2.64 -9.10 -45.76
CA GLY A 138 3.48 -9.44 -44.60
C GLY A 138 3.28 -8.46 -43.44
N GLY A 139 3.07 -7.18 -43.73
CA GLY A 139 2.79 -6.17 -42.72
C GLY A 139 1.47 -6.39 -41.99
N ILE A 140 0.40 -6.73 -42.72
CA ILE A 140 -0.90 -7.10 -42.12
C ILE A 140 -0.72 -8.33 -41.21
N TYR A 141 -0.05 -9.38 -41.71
CA TYR A 141 0.21 -10.58 -40.92
C TYR A 141 0.92 -10.25 -39.59
N GLY A 142 2.01 -9.50 -39.65
CA GLY A 142 2.75 -9.07 -38.45
C GLY A 142 1.94 -8.16 -37.53
N TYR A 143 1.14 -7.25 -38.09
CA TYR A 143 0.30 -6.32 -37.31
C TYR A 143 -0.85 -7.00 -36.58
N THR A 144 -1.39 -8.10 -37.12
CA THR A 144 -2.51 -8.83 -36.51
C THR A 144 -2.09 -9.97 -35.60
N ARG A 145 -0.83 -10.41 -35.68
CA ARG A 145 -0.32 -11.51 -34.87
C ARG A 145 -0.23 -11.07 -33.40
N ARG A 146 -0.80 -11.90 -32.53
CA ARG A 146 -0.81 -11.71 -31.09
C ARG A 146 -0.11 -12.88 -30.41
N GLU A 147 0.59 -12.60 -29.33
CA GLU A 147 1.26 -13.57 -28.47
C GLU A 147 0.95 -13.18 -27.02
N THR A 148 0.96 -14.16 -26.12
CA THR A 148 0.78 -13.94 -24.68
C THR A 148 2.15 -14.08 -24.03
N ASP A 149 2.47 -13.15 -23.14
CA ASP A 149 3.69 -13.17 -22.35
C ASP A 149 3.36 -12.79 -20.90
N THR A 150 4.30 -13.03 -20.00
CA THR A 150 4.11 -12.89 -18.56
C THR A 150 4.86 -11.71 -17.97
N PHE A 151 4.28 -11.07 -16.97
CA PHE A 151 4.90 -9.96 -16.25
C PHE A 151 4.83 -10.17 -14.73
N PRO A 152 5.89 -9.84 -13.99
CA PRO A 152 5.92 -10.06 -12.55
C PRO A 152 4.97 -9.12 -11.81
N ILE A 153 4.28 -9.68 -10.82
CA ILE A 153 3.38 -9.01 -9.90
C ILE A 153 3.93 -9.16 -8.48
N ILE A 154 4.00 -8.03 -7.79
CA ILE A 154 4.51 -7.90 -6.43
C ILE A 154 3.39 -7.44 -5.49
N GLN A 155 3.51 -7.80 -4.21
CA GLN A 155 2.62 -7.37 -3.14
C GLN A 155 3.38 -6.65 -2.02
N GLN A 156 2.67 -5.83 -1.27
CA GLN A 156 3.13 -5.21 -0.04
C GLN A 156 2.03 -5.26 1.01
N ASP A 157 2.37 -5.75 2.20
CA ASP A 157 1.49 -5.76 3.37
C ASP A 157 1.68 -4.44 4.12
N VAL A 158 0.57 -3.83 4.56
CA VAL A 158 0.59 -2.59 5.32
C VAL A 158 -0.29 -2.70 6.54
N ILE A 159 0.31 -2.48 7.70
CA ILE A 159 -0.39 -2.40 8.99
C ILE A 159 -0.59 -0.93 9.35
N ARG A 160 -1.83 -0.56 9.66
CA ARG A 160 -2.18 0.77 10.18
C ARG A 160 -2.85 0.61 11.54
N VAL A 161 -2.44 1.42 12.51
CA VAL A 161 -3.04 1.43 13.84
C VAL A 161 -3.45 2.85 14.21
N LEU A 162 -4.69 3.02 14.65
CA LEU A 162 -5.22 4.26 15.20
C LEU A 162 -5.53 4.08 16.68
N ILE A 163 -4.92 4.92 17.51
CA ILE A 163 -5.17 5.00 18.95
C ILE A 163 -5.98 6.27 19.19
N THR A 164 -7.10 6.16 19.87
CA THR A 164 -7.93 7.30 20.29
C THR A 164 -8.38 7.10 21.72
N GLY A 165 -8.43 8.13 22.54
CA GLY A 165 -8.84 7.94 23.92
C GLY A 165 -8.90 9.21 24.75
N GLU A 166 -9.28 9.01 26.00
CA GLU A 166 -9.30 10.02 27.04
C GLU A 166 -8.16 9.75 28.01
N VAL A 167 -7.50 10.82 28.42
CA VAL A 167 -6.35 10.81 29.31
C VAL A 167 -6.75 11.43 30.64
N SER A 168 -6.30 10.85 31.75
CA SER A 168 -6.38 11.42 33.08
C SER A 168 -4.98 11.56 33.66
N GLU A 169 -4.67 12.74 34.18
CA GLU A 169 -3.41 13.03 34.85
C GLU A 169 -3.58 12.93 36.36
N ARG A 170 -2.73 12.15 37.02
CA ARG A 170 -2.69 12.08 38.47
C ARG A 170 -1.32 12.51 38.97
N THR A 171 -1.26 13.72 39.52
CA THR A 171 -0.11 14.20 40.27
C THR A 171 -0.12 13.62 41.68
N THR A 172 0.93 12.87 42.02
CA THR A 172 1.23 12.45 43.38
C THR A 172 2.33 13.37 43.90
N GLU A 173 2.04 14.10 44.99
CA GLU A 173 3.00 14.95 45.68
C GLU A 173 3.61 14.15 46.85
N GLY A 174 4.88 13.75 46.73
CA GLY A 174 5.65 13.17 47.83
C GLY A 174 6.56 14.21 48.49
N GLU A 175 7.09 13.91 49.69
CA GLU A 175 7.93 14.84 50.47
C GLU A 175 9.16 15.37 49.71
N HIS A 176 9.66 14.67 48.69
CA HIS A 176 10.87 15.05 47.93
C HIS A 176 10.73 15.02 46.39
N GLU A 177 9.57 14.68 45.82
CA GLU A 177 9.38 14.67 44.37
C GLU A 177 7.90 14.79 43.98
N THR A 178 7.60 15.63 42.98
CA THR A 178 6.28 15.74 42.35
C THR A 178 6.28 14.86 41.11
N ARG A 179 5.45 13.81 41.09
CA ARG A 179 5.34 12.91 39.95
C ARG A 179 3.93 12.95 39.39
N THR A 180 3.80 13.40 38.14
CA THR A 180 2.54 13.32 37.38
C THR A 180 2.56 12.05 36.53
N ASP A 181 1.74 11.08 36.91
CA ASP A 181 1.52 9.89 36.09
C ASP A 181 0.30 10.13 35.19
N ILE A 182 0.44 9.76 33.92
CA ILE A 182 -0.59 9.91 32.88
C ILE A 182 -1.18 8.53 32.59
N PHE A 183 -2.51 8.43 32.67
CA PHE A 183 -3.27 7.20 32.40
C PHE A 183 -4.32 7.47 31.34
N ALA A 184 -4.61 6.51 30.47
CA ALA A 184 -5.60 6.68 29.43
C ALA A 184 -6.53 5.49 29.31
N ASN A 185 -7.78 5.79 28.93
CA ASN A 185 -8.72 4.82 28.38
C ASN A 185 -8.71 5.02 26.86
N MET A 186 -8.24 4.01 26.12
CA MET A 186 -7.93 4.09 24.70
C MET A 186 -8.74 3.04 23.94
N SER A 187 -9.36 3.44 22.85
CA SER A 187 -9.88 2.58 21.81
C SER A 187 -8.86 2.53 20.67
N VAL A 188 -8.43 1.33 20.31
CA VAL A 188 -7.38 1.09 19.32
C VAL A 188 -7.95 0.26 18.19
N VAL A 189 -7.68 0.69 16.97
CA VAL A 189 -8.10 0.01 15.75
C VAL A 189 -6.87 -0.38 14.98
N PHE A 190 -6.71 -1.68 14.76
CA PHE A 190 -5.70 -2.29 13.91
C PHE A 190 -6.32 -2.58 12.55
N SER A 191 -5.61 -2.28 11.48
CA SER A 191 -6.01 -2.66 10.13
C SER A 191 -4.83 -3.18 9.33
N GLY A 192 -5.10 -4.15 8.47
CA GLY A 192 -4.14 -4.74 7.55
C GLY A 192 -4.67 -4.68 6.13
N ASP A 193 -3.84 -4.17 5.24
CA ASP A 193 -4.12 -4.05 3.81
C ASP A 193 -3.02 -4.77 3.01
N VAL A 194 -3.42 -5.48 1.95
CA VAL A 194 -2.51 -6.07 0.98
C VAL A 194 -2.64 -5.28 -0.32
N PHE A 195 -1.52 -4.72 -0.79
CA PHE A 195 -1.46 -3.98 -2.05
C PHE A 195 -0.73 -4.78 -3.09
N VAL A 196 -1.30 -4.86 -4.30
CA VAL A 196 -0.71 -5.55 -5.44
C VAL A 196 -0.28 -4.53 -6.50
N ALA A 197 0.83 -4.81 -7.18
CA ALA A 197 1.45 -3.92 -8.15
C ALA A 197 2.20 -4.71 -9.23
N VAL A 198 2.35 -4.12 -10.42
CA VAL A 198 3.28 -4.64 -11.43
C VAL A 198 4.70 -4.32 -11.00
N ASP A 199 5.60 -5.31 -11.02
CA ASP A 199 7.03 -5.08 -10.75
C ASP A 199 7.70 -4.35 -11.91
N THR A 200 8.43 -3.29 -11.57
CA THR A 200 9.17 -2.46 -12.51
C THR A 200 10.67 -2.75 -12.51
N GLY A 201 11.15 -3.57 -11.57
CA GLY A 201 12.53 -4.02 -11.46
C GLY A 201 12.98 -4.82 -12.67
N GLY A 202 12.20 -5.85 -13.03
CA GLY A 202 12.48 -6.77 -14.15
C GLY A 202 12.15 -6.25 -15.56
N LEU A 203 11.64 -5.02 -15.72
CA LEU A 203 11.21 -4.51 -17.03
C LEU A 203 12.32 -4.52 -18.08
N GLU A 204 13.60 -4.43 -17.72
CA GLU A 204 14.67 -4.44 -18.72
C GLU A 204 14.80 -5.77 -19.49
N GLU A 205 14.36 -6.86 -18.87
CA GLU A 205 14.44 -8.23 -19.41
C GLU A 205 13.30 -8.52 -20.40
N LEU A 206 12.17 -7.80 -20.29
CA LEU A 206 11.01 -7.97 -21.14
C LEU A 206 11.22 -7.36 -22.54
N GLU A 207 10.57 -7.96 -23.55
CA GLU A 207 10.57 -7.40 -24.90
C GLU A 207 9.98 -5.98 -24.92
N TRP A 208 10.62 -5.05 -25.63
CA TRP A 208 10.20 -3.65 -25.64
C TRP A 208 8.75 -3.45 -26.11
N THR A 209 8.27 -4.28 -27.03
CA THR A 209 6.88 -4.28 -27.49
C THR A 209 5.91 -4.72 -26.41
N PHE A 210 6.32 -5.68 -25.58
CA PHE A 210 5.53 -6.15 -24.45
C PHE A 210 5.45 -5.09 -23.35
N ARG A 211 6.58 -4.45 -23.01
CA ARG A 211 6.64 -3.33 -22.04
C ARG A 211 5.68 -2.20 -22.39
N ARG A 212 5.60 -1.83 -23.67
CA ARG A 212 4.65 -0.80 -24.13
C ARG A 212 3.20 -1.22 -23.95
N GLU A 213 2.88 -2.51 -24.11
CA GLU A 213 1.54 -3.01 -23.84
C GLU A 213 1.25 -3.00 -22.33
N ILE A 214 2.20 -3.38 -21.48
CA ILE A 214 2.08 -3.27 -20.02
C ILE A 214 1.81 -1.81 -19.63
N VAL A 215 2.56 -0.83 -20.17
CA VAL A 215 2.33 0.60 -19.92
C VAL A 215 0.89 1.00 -20.22
N ASN A 216 0.37 0.60 -21.39
CA ASN A 216 -1.01 0.90 -21.75
C ASN A 216 -2.02 0.16 -20.88
N GLN A 217 -1.73 -1.08 -20.49
CA GLN A 217 -2.60 -1.88 -19.65
C GLN A 217 -2.69 -1.30 -18.22
N VAL A 218 -1.57 -0.87 -17.64
CA VAL A 218 -1.54 -0.18 -16.34
C VAL A 218 -2.35 1.12 -16.40
N LYS A 219 -2.26 1.89 -17.49
CA LYS A 219 -3.11 3.07 -17.71
C LYS A 219 -4.60 2.71 -17.80
N ARG A 220 -4.95 1.59 -18.46
CA ARG A 220 -6.34 1.11 -18.53
C ARG A 220 -6.87 0.76 -17.15
N TRP A 221 -6.12 0.01 -16.34
CA TRP A 221 -6.50 -0.28 -14.96
C TRP A 221 -6.64 0.98 -14.12
N HIS A 222 -5.70 1.92 -14.26
CA HIS A 222 -5.80 3.22 -13.59
C HIS A 222 -7.11 3.95 -13.94
N ASN A 223 -7.44 4.05 -15.23
CA ASN A 223 -8.65 4.72 -15.68
C ASN A 223 -9.94 3.99 -15.31
N GLN A 224 -9.89 2.68 -15.03
CA GLN A 224 -11.04 1.93 -14.52
C GLN A 224 -11.34 2.22 -13.04
N VAL A 225 -10.33 2.69 -12.30
CA VAL A 225 -10.42 2.95 -10.86
C VAL A 225 -10.77 4.41 -10.55
N VAL A 226 -10.18 5.36 -11.28
CA VAL A 226 -10.42 6.79 -11.01
C VAL A 226 -11.81 7.23 -11.47
N GLU A 227 -12.47 8.08 -10.68
CA GLU A 227 -13.81 8.58 -11.00
C GLU A 227 -13.80 9.85 -11.86
N SER A 228 -12.66 10.55 -11.95
CA SER A 228 -12.55 11.82 -12.66
C SER A 228 -11.83 11.71 -14.00
N GLU A 229 -12.47 12.21 -15.06
CA GLU A 229 -11.85 12.37 -16.39
C GLU A 229 -10.55 13.21 -16.37
N ARG A 230 -10.34 14.03 -15.32
CA ARG A 230 -9.12 14.84 -15.17
C ARG A 230 -7.92 14.04 -14.68
N GLU A 231 -8.18 12.91 -14.03
CA GLU A 231 -7.17 11.99 -13.51
C GLU A 231 -6.88 10.86 -14.51
N GLU A 232 -7.74 10.69 -15.53
CA GLU A 232 -7.54 9.70 -16.57
C GLU A 232 -6.24 9.92 -17.36
N LEU A 233 -5.51 8.82 -17.52
CA LEU A 233 -4.30 8.77 -18.31
C LEU A 233 -4.64 8.49 -19.77
N GLN A 234 -3.95 9.17 -20.69
CA GLN A 234 -4.15 8.93 -22.11
C GLN A 234 -3.67 7.52 -22.50
N ILE A 235 -4.62 6.67 -22.90
CA ILE A 235 -4.37 5.35 -23.50
C ILE A 235 -4.13 5.55 -24.99
N GLU A 236 -2.95 5.15 -25.46
CA GLU A 236 -2.63 5.21 -26.89
C GLU A 236 -2.85 3.85 -27.53
N GLU A 237 -3.70 3.77 -28.56
CA GLU A 237 -3.99 2.50 -29.22
C GLU A 237 -4.10 2.63 -30.75
N GLY A 238 -4.25 1.48 -31.40
CA GLY A 238 -4.45 1.39 -32.84
C GLY A 238 -3.18 1.56 -33.68
N PHE A 239 -3.37 1.83 -34.98
CA PHE A 239 -2.31 1.78 -35.98
C PHE A 239 -1.21 2.82 -35.76
N ILE A 240 -1.58 4.04 -35.38
CA ILE A 240 -0.62 5.13 -35.15
C ILE A 240 0.24 4.85 -33.91
N TRP A 241 -0.34 4.32 -32.83
CA TRP A 241 0.43 3.91 -31.65
C TRP A 241 1.45 2.81 -31.97
N GLN A 242 1.07 1.85 -32.83
CA GLN A 242 2.00 0.83 -33.31
C GLN A 242 3.16 1.43 -34.10
N LEU A 243 2.90 2.41 -34.98
CA LEU A 243 3.98 3.13 -35.68
C LEU A 243 4.91 3.90 -34.72
N LYS A 244 4.35 4.59 -33.72
CA LYS A 244 5.15 5.30 -32.70
C LYS A 244 6.09 4.36 -31.94
N GLY A 245 5.73 3.09 -31.81
CA GLY A 245 6.54 2.07 -31.14
C GLY A 245 7.93 1.92 -31.69
N LEU A 246 8.16 2.21 -32.97
CA LEU A 246 9.51 2.11 -33.52
C LEU A 246 10.52 3.03 -32.83
N GLY A 247 10.08 4.17 -32.28
CA GLY A 247 10.91 5.11 -31.52
C GLY A 247 10.76 5.02 -30.00
N ASP A 248 9.67 4.46 -29.51
CA ASP A 248 9.36 4.35 -28.09
C ASP A 248 9.89 3.03 -27.51
N ARG A 249 11.13 3.05 -26.98
CA ARG A 249 11.84 1.86 -26.51
C ARG A 249 12.54 2.04 -25.15
N ASP A 250 12.44 3.23 -24.55
CA ASP A 250 13.17 3.57 -23.34
C ASP A 250 12.54 2.92 -22.10
N VAL A 251 13.28 1.99 -21.48
CA VAL A 251 12.87 1.29 -20.27
C VAL A 251 12.61 2.26 -19.12
N LYS A 252 13.39 3.33 -19.01
CA LYS A 252 13.24 4.30 -17.92
C LYS A 252 11.95 5.09 -18.05
N GLU A 253 11.57 5.44 -19.27
CA GLU A 253 10.30 6.09 -19.56
C GLU A 253 9.14 5.15 -19.23
N HIS A 254 9.18 3.89 -19.69
CA HIS A 254 8.15 2.89 -19.38
C HIS A 254 7.99 2.66 -17.88
N ARG A 255 9.12 2.48 -17.18
CA ARG A 255 9.16 2.35 -15.71
C ARG A 255 8.50 3.56 -15.04
N GLY A 256 8.90 4.77 -15.40
CA GLY A 256 8.38 5.99 -14.77
C GLY A 256 6.87 6.17 -14.99
N VAL A 257 6.33 5.75 -16.14
CA VAL A 257 4.89 5.79 -16.39
C VAL A 257 4.14 4.75 -15.56
N ILE A 258 4.66 3.52 -15.47
CA ILE A 258 4.05 2.45 -14.67
C ILE A 258 4.07 2.82 -13.18
N GLU A 259 5.23 3.21 -12.65
CA GLU A 259 5.39 3.63 -11.26
C GLU A 259 4.53 4.83 -10.93
N GLY A 260 4.47 5.83 -11.82
CA GLY A 260 3.67 7.03 -11.62
C GLY A 260 2.16 6.74 -11.57
N ALA A 261 1.66 5.88 -12.47
CA ALA A 261 0.27 5.46 -12.46
C ALA A 261 -0.08 4.67 -11.20
N GLN A 262 0.77 3.71 -10.83
CA GLN A 262 0.58 2.88 -9.62
C GLN A 262 0.69 3.68 -8.33
N SER A 263 1.63 4.63 -8.23
CA SER A 263 1.84 5.39 -7.00
C SER A 263 0.63 6.26 -6.64
N VAL A 264 -0.03 6.82 -7.65
CA VAL A 264 -1.26 7.61 -7.44
C VAL A 264 -2.32 6.75 -6.77
N LEU A 265 -2.53 5.53 -7.27
CA LEU A 265 -3.55 4.62 -6.73
C LEU A 265 -3.15 4.04 -5.38
N ILE A 266 -1.92 3.57 -5.22
CA ILE A 266 -1.49 2.79 -4.05
C ILE A 266 -1.14 3.69 -2.85
N ARG A 267 -0.51 4.84 -3.07
CA ARG A 267 0.01 5.69 -1.97
C ARG A 267 -0.89 6.88 -1.67
N ASP A 268 -1.39 7.54 -2.71
CA ASP A 268 -2.01 8.86 -2.58
C ASP A 268 -3.54 8.84 -2.70
N ALA A 269 -4.13 7.78 -3.25
CA ALA A 269 -5.57 7.70 -3.49
C ALA A 269 -6.38 7.26 -2.25
N PRO A 270 -7.71 7.46 -2.26
CA PRO A 270 -8.63 6.90 -1.28
C PRO A 270 -8.53 5.37 -1.15
N PHE A 271 -9.04 4.86 -0.03
CA PHE A 271 -9.03 3.42 0.25
C PHE A 271 -9.72 2.59 -0.84
N GLU A 272 -10.86 3.07 -1.32
CA GLU A 272 -11.67 2.41 -2.33
C GLU A 272 -10.91 2.22 -3.65
N TYR A 273 -10.05 3.17 -4.01
CA TYR A 273 -9.26 3.08 -5.24
C TYR A 273 -8.17 2.03 -5.11
N ARG A 274 -7.57 1.91 -3.92
CA ARG A 274 -6.56 0.89 -3.65
C ARG A 274 -7.14 -0.51 -3.76
N VAL A 275 -8.30 -0.76 -3.13
CA VAL A 275 -8.98 -2.06 -3.20
C VAL A 275 -9.37 -2.37 -4.63
N ALA A 276 -10.03 -1.44 -5.33
CA ALA A 276 -10.43 -1.67 -6.72
C ALA A 276 -9.23 -1.97 -7.64
N TYR A 277 -8.09 -1.32 -7.40
CA TYR A 277 -6.88 -1.57 -8.18
C TYR A 277 -6.24 -2.93 -7.85
N THR A 278 -6.17 -3.30 -6.56
CA THR A 278 -5.71 -4.63 -6.13
C THR A 278 -6.60 -5.72 -6.74
N ASP A 279 -7.92 -5.59 -6.69
CA ASP A 279 -8.88 -6.55 -7.25
C ASP A 279 -8.65 -6.75 -8.75
N LEU A 280 -8.45 -5.66 -9.51
CA LEU A 280 -8.17 -5.72 -10.95
C LEU A 280 -6.89 -6.49 -11.28
N LEU A 281 -5.85 -6.35 -10.44
CA LEU A 281 -4.60 -7.07 -10.61
C LEU A 281 -4.71 -8.54 -10.17
N GLU A 282 -5.46 -8.83 -9.10
CA GLU A 282 -5.74 -10.21 -8.68
C GLU A 282 -6.44 -10.98 -9.80
N GLU A 283 -7.36 -10.35 -10.54
CA GLU A 283 -8.03 -10.96 -11.69
C GLU A 283 -7.07 -11.34 -12.83
N GLN A 284 -5.87 -10.76 -12.90
CA GLN A 284 -4.85 -11.12 -13.90
C GLN A 284 -3.96 -12.28 -13.47
N LEU A 285 -3.97 -12.64 -12.18
CA LEU A 285 -3.16 -13.71 -11.63
C LEU A 285 -3.71 -15.09 -12.03
N THR A 286 -2.81 -16.06 -12.13
CA THR A 286 -3.21 -17.46 -12.26
C THR A 286 -3.96 -17.94 -11.00
N PRO A 287 -4.82 -18.97 -11.08
CA PRO A 287 -5.56 -19.46 -9.91
C PRO A 287 -4.66 -19.90 -8.73
N GLU A 288 -3.46 -20.40 -9.02
CA GLU A 288 -2.47 -20.77 -8.01
C GLU A 288 -1.95 -19.52 -7.27
N MET A 289 -1.68 -18.44 -8.00
CA MET A 289 -1.19 -17.18 -7.43
C MET A 289 -2.27 -16.42 -6.67
N GLN A 290 -3.53 -16.49 -7.11
CA GLN A 290 -4.67 -15.97 -6.33
C GLN A 290 -4.78 -16.67 -4.97
N GLU A 291 -4.53 -17.98 -4.91
CA GLU A 291 -4.55 -18.71 -3.64
C GLU A 291 -3.37 -18.33 -2.73
N ASN A 292 -2.19 -18.05 -3.30
CA ASN A 292 -1.07 -17.50 -2.54
C ASN A 292 -1.42 -16.13 -1.94
N LEU A 293 -2.03 -15.24 -2.72
CA LEU A 293 -2.48 -13.92 -2.24
C LEU A 293 -3.48 -14.06 -1.08
N ARG A 294 -4.48 -14.95 -1.21
CA ARG A 294 -5.45 -15.24 -0.14
C ARG A 294 -4.81 -15.84 1.12
N THR A 295 -3.79 -16.65 0.95
CA THR A 295 -3.01 -17.19 2.07
C THR A 295 -2.32 -16.04 2.81
N HIS A 296 -1.69 -15.11 2.09
CA HIS A 296 -1.08 -13.92 2.69
C HIS A 296 -2.10 -13.02 3.39
N GLU A 297 -3.28 -12.81 2.82
CA GLU A 297 -4.35 -12.08 3.52
C GLU A 297 -4.80 -12.75 4.83
N THR A 298 -4.76 -14.09 4.86
CA THR A 298 -5.10 -14.88 6.05
C THR A 298 -4.00 -14.80 7.10
N GLU A 299 -2.73 -14.86 6.68
CA GLU A 299 -1.56 -14.63 7.54
C GLU A 299 -1.60 -13.22 8.14
N LEU A 300 -1.88 -12.20 7.34
CA LEU A 300 -2.01 -10.82 7.81
C LEU A 300 -3.10 -10.69 8.88
N MET A 301 -4.25 -11.36 8.71
CA MET A 301 -5.29 -11.37 9.75
C MET A 301 -4.77 -11.99 11.06
N ALA A 302 -4.08 -13.13 10.98
CA ALA A 302 -3.51 -13.78 12.15
C ALA A 302 -2.46 -12.90 12.85
N GLU A 303 -1.62 -12.20 12.08
CA GLU A 303 -0.66 -11.22 12.60
C GLU A 303 -1.35 -10.07 13.36
N LEU A 304 -2.48 -9.56 12.85
CA LEU A 304 -3.25 -8.52 13.53
C LEU A 304 -3.92 -9.02 14.83
N GLU A 305 -4.43 -10.25 14.81
CA GLU A 305 -5.03 -10.88 15.99
C GLU A 305 -3.98 -11.13 17.08
N GLU A 306 -2.80 -11.67 16.71
CA GLU A 306 -1.67 -11.85 17.62
C GLU A 306 -1.21 -10.51 18.19
N LEU A 307 -1.12 -9.47 17.36
CA LEU A 307 -0.75 -8.13 17.81
C LEU A 307 -1.76 -7.56 18.82
N ALA A 308 -3.05 -7.78 18.61
CA ALA A 308 -4.09 -7.36 19.55
C ALA A 308 -3.98 -8.13 20.88
N GLU A 309 -3.81 -9.46 20.83
CA GLU A 309 -3.64 -10.31 22.02
C GLU A 309 -2.39 -9.92 22.82
N ASP A 310 -1.27 -9.67 22.16
CA ASP A 310 -0.01 -9.26 22.80
C ASP A 310 -0.15 -7.95 23.59
N VAL A 311 -0.95 -7.03 23.02
CA VAL A 311 -1.26 -5.76 23.64
C VAL A 311 -2.25 -5.93 24.80
N ASP A 312 -3.26 -6.79 24.65
CA ASP A 312 -4.19 -7.16 25.73
C ASP A 312 -3.42 -7.71 26.95
N VAL A 313 -2.53 -8.68 26.74
CA VAL A 313 -1.69 -9.27 27.79
C VAL A 313 -0.80 -8.22 28.45
N TYR A 314 -0.24 -7.28 27.69
CA TYR A 314 0.54 -6.17 28.25
C TYR A 314 -0.32 -5.28 29.16
N VAL A 315 -1.53 -4.93 28.72
CA VAL A 315 -2.45 -4.07 29.47
C VAL A 315 -2.95 -4.75 30.74
N GLU A 316 -3.28 -6.04 30.69
CA GLU A 316 -3.65 -6.80 31.89
C GLU A 316 -2.53 -6.83 32.93
N ARG A 317 -1.27 -7.03 32.49
CA ARG A 317 -0.11 -7.07 33.39
C ARG A 317 0.18 -5.72 34.03
N GLU A 318 0.15 -4.63 33.25
CA GLU A 318 0.31 -3.27 33.78
C GLU A 318 -0.85 -2.91 34.72
N GLY A 319 -2.08 -3.24 34.31
CA GLY A 319 -3.29 -3.05 35.12
C GLY A 319 -3.20 -3.76 36.49
N LEU A 320 -2.74 -5.01 36.52
CA LEU A 320 -2.55 -5.80 37.75
C LEU A 320 -1.44 -5.26 38.65
N GLN A 321 -0.32 -4.78 38.08
CA GLN A 321 0.75 -4.16 38.87
C GLN A 321 0.30 -2.85 39.53
N HIS A 322 -0.64 -2.15 38.90
CA HIS A 322 -1.17 -0.90 39.41
C HIS A 322 -2.29 -1.10 40.44
N THR A 323 -3.22 -2.04 40.25
CA THR A 323 -4.22 -2.39 41.27
C THR A 323 -3.58 -2.93 42.55
N SER A 324 -2.54 -3.77 42.42
CA SER A 324 -1.81 -4.32 43.57
C SER A 324 -1.07 -3.24 44.39
N ARG A 325 -0.56 -2.19 43.74
CA ARG A 325 0.04 -1.02 44.42
C ARG A 325 -1.00 -0.12 45.08
N LEU A 326 -2.22 -0.07 44.54
CA LEU A 326 -3.32 0.68 45.13
C LEU A 326 -3.86 0.00 46.40
N GLU A 327 -3.96 -1.32 46.41
CA GLU A 327 -4.36 -2.09 47.61
C GLU A 327 -3.26 -2.18 48.68
N GLY A 328 -1.99 -2.07 48.29
CA GLY A 328 -0.86 -1.99 49.22
C GLY A 328 -0.70 -0.65 49.96
N SER A 329 -1.49 0.39 49.60
CA SER A 329 -1.42 1.73 50.19
C SER A 329 -2.52 2.00 51.23
N SER A 330 -3.39 1.03 51.54
CA SER A 330 -4.26 1.08 52.73
C SER A 330 -3.52 0.57 53.96
N GLY A 331 -2.51 1.35 54.39
CA GLY A 331 -2.01 1.29 55.75
C GLY A 331 -3.02 1.94 56.69
N ASP A 332 -4.05 1.18 57.08
CA ASP A 332 -4.89 1.52 58.23
C ASP A 332 -3.96 1.77 59.44
N PRO A 333 -4.02 2.94 60.11
CA PRO A 333 -3.35 3.12 61.37
C PRO A 333 -4.03 2.21 62.39
N ASN A 334 -3.36 1.10 62.66
CA ASN A 334 -3.63 0.15 63.74
C ASN A 334 -4.04 0.93 65.01
N PRO A 335 -5.31 0.88 65.49
CA PRO A 335 -5.66 1.52 66.74
C PRO A 335 -4.96 0.73 67.84
N GLN A 336 -3.94 1.35 68.45
CA GLN A 336 -3.25 0.82 69.61
C GLN A 336 -4.29 0.45 70.67
N LEU A 337 -4.34 -0.84 70.98
CA LEU A 337 -4.93 -1.37 72.21
C LEU A 337 -4.15 -0.78 73.39
N ASN A 338 -4.67 0.30 73.98
CA ASN A 338 -4.27 0.71 75.32
C ASN A 338 -4.94 -0.22 76.34
N SER A 339 -4.17 -1.20 76.80
CA SER A 339 -4.37 -1.85 78.09
C SER A 339 -3.26 -1.37 79.04
N GLU A 340 -3.58 -0.36 79.84
CA GLU A 340 -3.37 -0.24 81.31
C GLU A 340 -3.61 1.18 81.79
#